data_AF-A0A117SJ91-F1
#
_entry.id   AF-A0A117SJ91-F1
#
_cell.length_a   1.000
_cell.length_b   1.000
_cell.length_c   1.000
_cell.angle_alpha   90.00
_cell.angle_beta   90.00
_cell.angle_gamma   90.00
#
_symmetry.space_group_name_H-M   'P 1'
#
loop_
_entity.id
_entity.type
_entity.pdbx_description
1 polymer ?
#
loop_
_entity_poly.entity_id
_entity_poly.type
_entity_poly.pdbx_seq_one_letter_code
_entity_poly.pdbx_strand_id
1 'polypeptide(L)' 'MVLKESVVEEEDVAWILTSDHGNIEDFSVKGHTTNLVPALCCSNQPVQWPEWDNLEEVTPGIIKLLT' A
#
# COMPACT_ATOMS: atom_id res chain seq x y z
N MET A 1 9.05 0.44 7.29
CA MET A 1 9.50 1.85 7.43
C MET A 1 8.25 2.70 7.48
N VAL A 2 7.91 3.26 8.64
CA VAL A 2 6.74 4.16 8.75
C VAL A 2 7.21 5.56 8.38
N LEU A 3 6.68 6.10 7.28
CA LEU A 3 6.92 7.49 6.88
C LEU A 3 5.96 8.40 7.66
N LYS A 4 6.48 9.55 8.10
CA LYS A 4 5.80 10.55 8.93
C LYS A 4 4.58 11.17 8.23
N GLU A 5 3.64 11.60 9.09
CA GLU A 5 2.38 12.36 8.95
C GLU A 5 2.00 12.91 7.56
N SER A 6 0.71 12.72 7.20
CA SER A 6 0.09 13.26 5.99
C SER A 6 0.09 14.80 5.97
N VAL A 7 0.15 15.41 4.77
CA VAL A 7 0.05 16.87 4.56
C VAL A 7 -1.37 17.40 4.82
N VAL A 8 -2.37 16.51 4.90
CA VAL A 8 -3.75 16.88 5.22
C VAL A 8 -3.95 16.80 6.73
N GLU A 9 -4.30 17.94 7.34
CA GLU A 9 -4.45 18.06 8.81
C GLU A 9 -5.92 18.16 9.27
N GLU A 10 -6.85 18.51 8.38
CA GLU A 10 -8.25 18.79 8.75
C GLU A 10 -9.20 17.58 8.66
N GLU A 11 -8.75 16.47 8.07
CA GLU A 11 -9.54 15.26 7.85
C GLU A 11 -8.71 14.02 8.22
N ASP A 12 -9.35 12.94 8.66
CA ASP A 12 -8.66 11.65 8.83
C ASP A 12 -8.33 11.06 7.46
N VAL A 13 -7.04 10.90 7.17
CA VAL A 13 -6.56 10.50 5.85
C VAL A 13 -5.51 9.39 5.97
N ALA A 14 -5.73 8.31 5.22
CA ALA A 14 -4.74 7.28 4.96
C ALA A 14 -4.47 7.18 3.44
N TRP A 15 -3.20 7.30 3.08
CA TRP A 15 -2.67 7.04 1.74
C TRP A 15 -2.15 5.62 1.69
N ILE A 16 -2.52 4.88 0.64
CA ILE A 16 -2.03 3.54 0.36
C ILE A 16 -1.39 3.57 -1.02
N LEU A 17 -0.14 3.12 -1.11
CA LEU A 17 0.59 2.99 -2.36
C LEU A 17 0.98 1.53 -2.56
N THR A 18 0.51 0.95 -3.65
CA THR A 18 0.83 -0.41 -4.08
C THR A 18 0.84 -0.49 -5.61
N SER A 19 1.15 -1.67 -6.15
CA SER A 19 1.05 -1.98 -7.58
C SER A 19 0.32 -3.30 -7.78
N ASP A 20 -0.31 -3.48 -8.93
CA ASP A 20 -1.02 -4.71 -9.30
C ASP A 20 -0.07 -5.81 -9.83
N HIS A 21 1.17 -5.46 -10.20
CA HIS A 21 2.18 -6.42 -10.68
C HIS A 21 3.61 -5.83 -10.64
N GLY A 22 4.62 -6.70 -10.76
CA GLY A 22 6.00 -6.29 -11.06
C GLY A 22 6.23 -6.16 -12.57
N ASN A 23 7.17 -5.31 -12.98
CA ASN A 23 7.58 -5.08 -14.36
C ASN A 23 8.96 -4.38 -14.42
N ILE A 24 8.97 -3.06 -14.18
CA ILE A 24 10.14 -2.19 -14.44
C ILE A 24 11.35 -2.49 -13.55
N GLU A 25 11.19 -3.28 -12.49
CA GLU A 25 12.30 -3.68 -11.64
C GLU A 25 13.27 -4.67 -12.32
N ASP A 26 12.83 -5.39 -13.36
CA ASP A 26 13.66 -6.36 -14.08
C ASP A 26 13.49 -6.27 -15.60
N PHE A 27 14.38 -5.51 -16.24
CA PHE A 27 14.42 -5.37 -17.70
C PHE A 27 14.86 -6.64 -18.47
N SER A 28 15.30 -7.70 -17.78
CA SER A 28 15.65 -8.97 -18.43
C SER A 28 14.42 -9.82 -18.78
N VAL A 29 13.29 -9.58 -18.12
CA VAL A 29 12.02 -10.25 -18.36
C VAL A 29 11.18 -9.46 -19.36
N LYS A 30 10.63 -10.14 -20.37
CA LYS A 30 9.70 -9.52 -21.33
C LYS A 30 8.26 -9.71 -20.85
N GLY A 31 7.70 -8.71 -20.17
CA GLY A 31 6.35 -8.72 -19.63
C GLY A 31 6.33 -8.46 -18.12
N HIS A 32 5.20 -8.75 -17.46
CA HIS A 32 5.10 -8.64 -16.00
C HIS A 32 5.95 -9.73 -15.31
N THR A 33 6.45 -9.43 -14.13
CA THR A 33 7.12 -10.39 -13.26
C THR A 33 6.17 -10.91 -12.18
N THR A 34 6.59 -11.95 -11.46
CA THR A 34 5.92 -12.45 -10.25
C THR A 34 6.62 -12.00 -8.97
N ASN A 35 7.44 -10.94 -9.05
CA ASN A 35 8.10 -10.37 -7.88
C ASN A 35 7.06 -9.71 -6.96
N LEU A 36 7.39 -9.62 -5.67
CA LEU A 36 6.55 -8.88 -4.72
C LEU A 36 6.49 -7.40 -5.11
N VAL A 37 5.31 -6.81 -4.95
CA VAL A 37 5.06 -5.39 -5.16
C VAL A 37 5.22 -4.62 -3.84
N PRO A 38 5.60 -3.33 -3.87
CA PRO A 38 5.65 -2.52 -2.67
C PRO A 38 4.24 -2.34 -2.10
N ALA A 39 4.11 -2.34 -0.78
CA ALA A 39 2.89 -1.96 -0.08
C ALA A 39 3.24 -0.98 1.03
N LEU A 40 2.78 0.26 0.89
CA LEU A 40 3.11 1.37 1.78
C LEU A 40 1.83 2.05 2.24
N CYS A 41 1.83 2.50 3.49
CA CYS A 41 0.81 3.41 3.99
C CYS A 41 1.39 4.57 4.79
N CYS A 42 0.79 5.72 4.56
CA CYS A 42 1.02 6.95 5.31
C CYS A 42 -0.33 7.47 5.78
N SER A 43 -0.43 7.82 7.05
CA SER A 43 -1.66 8.32 7.65
C SER A 43 -1.34 9.46 8.60
N ASN A 44 -2.27 10.40 8.75
CA ASN A 44 -2.19 11.39 9.83
C ASN A 44 -2.75 10.88 11.16
N GLN A 45 -3.45 9.74 11.16
CA GLN A 45 -3.84 9.01 12.35
C GLN A 45 -2.98 7.75 12.54
N PRO A 46 -2.74 7.31 13.79
CA PRO A 46 -2.14 6.01 14.05
C PRO A 46 -2.98 4.90 13.40
N VAL A 47 -2.36 4.14 12.50
CA VAL A 47 -3.00 3.01 11.81
C VAL A 47 -2.18 1.75 12.07
N GLN A 48 -2.87 0.67 12.43
CA GLN A 48 -2.27 -0.64 12.44
C GLN A 48 -2.23 -1.15 11.00
N TRP A 49 -1.02 -1.30 10.46
CA TRP A 49 -0.86 -1.83 9.12
C TRP A 49 -1.36 -3.28 9.05
N PRO A 50 -2.32 -3.60 8.16
CA PRO A 50 -2.73 -4.98 7.95
C PRO A 50 -1.58 -5.78 7.33
N GLU A 51 -1.40 -7.03 7.77
CA GLU A 51 -0.60 -7.99 7.01
C GLU A 51 -1.35 -8.27 5.69
N TRP A 52 -0.70 -7.98 4.58
CA TRP A 52 -1.19 -8.23 3.23
C TRP A 52 -0.27 -9.23 2.55
N ASP A 53 -0.80 -10.41 2.28
CA ASP A 53 -0.10 -11.47 1.57
C ASP A 53 -0.45 -11.45 0.06
N ASN A 54 -1.61 -10.90 -0.31
CA ASN A 54 -2.12 -10.87 -1.68
C ASN A 54 -2.94 -9.60 -1.98
N LEU A 55 -3.28 -9.40 -3.26
CA LEU A 55 -4.01 -8.20 -3.69
C LEU A 55 -5.48 -8.21 -3.26
N GLU A 56 -6.08 -9.38 -3.07
CA GLU A 56 -7.45 -9.54 -2.60
C GLU A 56 -7.64 -8.97 -1.19
N GLU A 57 -6.57 -8.86 -0.42
CA GLU A 57 -6.57 -8.30 0.94
C GLU A 57 -6.53 -6.77 0.99
N VAL A 58 -6.22 -6.09 -0.11
CA VAL A 58 -6.16 -4.62 -0.17
C VAL A 58 -7.52 -4.00 0.16
N THR A 59 -8.58 -4.46 -0.50
CA THR A 59 -9.95 -3.96 -0.28
C THR A 59 -10.44 -4.16 1.17
N PRO A 60 -10.44 -5.39 1.74
CA PRO A 60 -10.85 -5.57 3.13
C PRO A 60 -9.91 -4.87 4.11
N GLY A 61 -8.63 -4.68 3.77
CA GLY A 61 -7.71 -3.84 4.53
C GLY A 61 -8.16 -2.38 4.58
N ILE A 62 -8.53 -1.79 3.44
CA ILE A 62 -9.06 -0.42 3.36
C ILE A 62 -10.33 -0.28 4.20
N ILE A 63 -11.28 -1.22 4.09
CA ILE A 63 -12.53 -1.16 4.86
C ILE A 63 -12.26 -1.14 6.37
N LYS A 64 -11.31 -1.95 6.86
CA LYS A 64 -10.89 -1.96 8.26
C LYS A 64 -10.24 -0.66 8.73
N LEU A 65 -9.63 0.11 7.82
CA LEU A 65 -9.06 1.42 8.15
C LEU A 65 -10.12 2.52 8.26
N LEU A 66 -11.31 2.31 7.67
CA LEU A 66 -12.43 3.26 7.67
C LEU A 66 -13.43 3.01 8.81
N THR A 67 -13.29 1.93 9.58
CA THR A 67 -14.23 1.48 10.62
C THR A 67 -13.54 1.27 11.95
#